data_AF-A0A960JIC6-F1
#
_entry.id   AF-A0A960JIC6-F1
#
_cell.length_a   1.000
_cell.length_b   1.000
_cell.length_c   1.000
_cell.angle_alpha   90.00
_cell.angle_beta   90.00
_cell.angle_gamma   90.00
#
_symmetry.space_group_name_H-M   'P 1'
#
loop_
_entity.id
_entity.type
_entity.pdbx_description
1 polymer ?
#
loop_
_entity_poly.entity_id
_entity_poly.type
_entity_poly.pdbx_seq_one_letter_code
_entity_poly.pdbx_strand_id
1 'polypeptide(L)'
;MKESSRKIESFNDPASIELVRKIVLEKGWNSTSYQIINPGIKHWFSAAKDSVVGFVSCNGVRVVAGAPISSNADLAETAKQFEEDAAKNGERVCYVCAEQRLESTYDISGGHSRVLLGAQPVWTPSKWPEIIKTHKSLRAQLNRARNKGVKVEEWSREKALGNHQLKHCLDKWLGNKGLPPLRFLVEPDTLGRLFDRR
;
A
#
# COMPACT_ATOMS: atom_id res chain seq x y z
N MET A 1 14.65 5.44 35.56
CA MET A 1 14.66 5.57 34.09
C MET A 1 15.56 4.50 33.51
N LYS A 2 14.99 3.41 33.00
CA LYS A 2 15.72 2.42 32.20
C LYS A 2 15.03 2.38 30.85
N GLU A 3 15.72 2.89 29.82
CA GLU A 3 15.35 2.69 28.42
C GLU A 3 15.32 1.19 28.15
N SER A 4 14.10 0.64 28.03
CA SER A 4 13.89 -0.69 27.50
C SER A 4 14.11 -0.60 25.98
N SER A 5 15.37 -0.68 25.58
CA SER A 5 15.81 -0.81 24.20
C SER A 5 15.37 -2.18 23.65
N ARG A 6 14.12 -2.31 23.21
CA ARG A 6 13.78 -3.28 22.17
C ARG A 6 14.21 -2.67 20.84
N LYS A 7 15.18 -3.32 20.20
CA LYS A 7 15.67 -3.01 18.86
C LYS A 7 14.49 -2.78 17.93
N ILE A 8 14.30 -1.54 17.53
CA ILE A 8 13.54 -1.25 16.31
C ILE A 8 14.46 -1.74 15.18
N GLU A 9 14.20 -2.96 14.69
CA GLU A 9 14.94 -3.55 13.56
C GLU A 9 14.98 -2.53 12.42
N SER A 10 16.15 -2.40 11.78
CA SER A 10 16.41 -1.31 10.85
C SER A 10 15.33 -1.26 9.76
N PHE A 11 14.74 -0.07 9.57
CA PHE A 11 13.55 0.20 8.76
C PHE A 11 13.66 -0.15 7.26
N ASN A 12 14.79 -0.72 6.84
CA ASN A 12 15.09 -1.10 5.47
C ASN A 12 15.88 -2.42 5.40
N ASP A 13 15.86 -3.24 6.45
CA ASP A 13 16.49 -4.57 6.36
C ASP A 13 15.85 -5.34 5.18
N PRO A 14 16.64 -5.72 4.15
CA PRO A 14 16.11 -6.46 3.01
C PRO A 14 15.37 -7.73 3.40
N ALA A 15 15.81 -8.40 4.48
CA ALA A 15 15.16 -9.62 4.98
C ALA A 15 13.76 -9.34 5.53
N SER A 16 13.59 -8.22 6.25
CA SER A 16 12.29 -7.81 6.77
C SER A 16 11.33 -7.42 5.64
N ILE A 17 11.79 -6.69 4.63
CA ILE A 17 10.95 -6.29 3.49
C ILE A 17 10.48 -7.50 2.68
N GLU A 18 11.32 -8.52 2.50
CA GLU A 18 10.91 -9.74 1.79
C GLU A 18 9.83 -10.51 2.56
N LEU A 19 9.92 -10.58 3.89
CA LEU A 19 8.88 -11.16 4.72
C LEU A 19 7.56 -10.38 4.63
N VAL A 20 7.61 -9.05 4.70
CA VAL A 20 6.42 -8.19 4.52
C VAL A 20 5.78 -8.47 3.16
N ARG A 21 6.59 -8.48 2.09
CA ARG A 21 6.13 -8.75 0.73
C ARG A 21 5.47 -10.12 0.61
N LYS A 22 6.06 -11.16 1.22
CA LYS A 22 5.46 -12.50 1.26
C LYS A 22 4.07 -12.46 1.91
N ILE A 23 3.94 -11.87 3.10
CA ILE A 23 2.66 -11.76 3.81
C ILE A 23 1.64 -10.96 2.99
N VAL A 24 2.06 -9.87 2.34
CA VAL A 24 1.22 -9.06 1.44
C VAL A 24 0.69 -9.90 0.27
N LEU A 25 1.54 -10.68 -0.39
CA LEU A 25 1.13 -11.48 -1.54
C LEU A 25 0.23 -12.66 -1.14
N GLU A 26 0.40 -13.21 0.06
CA GLU A 26 -0.39 -14.34 0.55
C GLU A 26 -1.73 -13.90 1.18
N LYS A 27 -1.74 -12.80 1.94
CA LYS A 27 -2.86 -12.41 2.80
C LYS A 27 -3.39 -10.99 2.51
N GLY A 28 -2.72 -10.22 1.65
CA GLY A 28 -3.16 -8.89 1.24
C GLY A 28 -4.50 -8.95 0.50
N TRP A 29 -5.39 -8.01 0.80
CA TRP A 29 -6.77 -8.04 0.33
C TRP A 29 -7.31 -6.68 -0.09
N ASN A 30 -6.74 -5.59 0.40
CA ASN A 30 -7.20 -4.23 0.11
C ASN A 30 -6.26 -3.53 -0.88
N SER A 31 -6.75 -2.43 -1.46
CA SER A 31 -6.02 -1.65 -2.46
C SER A 31 -4.71 -1.01 -1.98
N THR A 32 -4.52 -0.95 -0.65
CA THR A 32 -3.38 -0.32 0.02
C THR A 32 -2.38 -1.33 0.59
N SER A 33 -2.67 -2.64 0.49
CA SER A 33 -1.90 -3.71 1.12
C SER A 33 -0.44 -3.69 0.63
N TYR A 34 -0.22 -3.47 -0.65
CA TYR A 34 1.13 -3.44 -1.21
C TYR A 34 1.90 -2.17 -0.83
N GLN A 35 1.21 -1.05 -0.57
CA GLN A 35 1.82 0.22 -0.24
C GLN A 35 2.53 0.19 1.12
N ILE A 36 2.30 -0.81 1.97
CA ILE A 36 3.05 -0.94 3.22
C ILE A 36 4.55 -1.17 2.99
N ILE A 37 4.97 -1.61 1.79
CA ILE A 37 6.40 -1.74 1.45
C ILE A 37 7.02 -0.44 0.93
N ASN A 38 6.25 0.65 0.85
CA ASN A 38 6.78 1.95 0.45
C ASN A 38 7.88 2.41 1.43
N PRO A 39 8.91 3.11 0.94
CA PRO A 39 9.92 3.69 1.81
C PRO A 39 9.32 4.59 2.90
N GLY A 40 9.82 4.45 4.13
CA GLY A 40 9.37 5.23 5.29
C GLY A 40 8.19 4.63 6.05
N ILE A 41 7.55 3.57 5.55
CA ILE A 41 6.57 2.79 6.31
C ILE A 41 7.31 1.88 7.30
N LYS A 42 6.93 1.94 8.57
CA LYS A 42 7.35 1.03 9.63
C LYS A 42 6.45 -0.20 9.63
N HIS A 43 7.00 -1.34 10.04
CA HIS A 43 6.25 -2.59 10.16
C HIS A 43 6.18 -3.04 11.61
N TRP A 44 4.97 -3.33 12.08
CA TRP A 44 4.75 -4.10 13.30
C TRP A 44 4.32 -5.51 12.89
N PHE A 45 4.91 -6.53 13.49
CA PHE A 45 4.58 -7.93 13.23
C PHE A 45 3.85 -8.53 14.43
N SER A 46 2.91 -9.44 14.15
CA SER A 46 2.37 -10.33 15.18
C SER A 46 3.49 -11.16 15.81
N ALA A 47 3.26 -11.69 17.01
CA ALA A 47 4.24 -12.56 17.69
C ALA A 47 4.60 -13.80 16.82
N ALA A 48 3.63 -14.33 16.07
CA ALA A 48 3.82 -15.44 15.15
C ALA A 48 4.49 -15.05 13.82
N LYS A 49 4.74 -13.76 13.58
CA LYS A 49 5.29 -13.20 12.33
C LYS A 49 4.52 -13.60 11.06
N ASP A 50 3.23 -13.82 11.22
CA ASP A 50 2.33 -14.22 10.13
C ASP A 50 1.37 -13.10 9.73
N SER A 51 1.38 -11.99 10.47
CA SER A 51 0.57 -10.80 10.22
C SER A 51 1.43 -9.55 10.37
N VAL A 52 1.11 -8.52 9.61
CA VAL A 52 1.89 -7.27 9.58
C VAL A 52 0.99 -6.04 9.49
N VAL A 53 1.39 -4.97 10.19
CA VAL A 53 0.78 -3.64 10.10
C VAL A 53 1.82 -2.65 9.59
N GLY A 54 1.54 -2.00 8.47
CA GLY A 54 2.35 -0.90 7.95
C GLY A 54 1.88 0.45 8.48
N PHE A 55 2.75 1.22 9.13
CA PHE A 55 2.36 2.51 9.71
C PHE A 55 3.49 3.55 9.70
N VAL A 56 3.14 4.82 9.91
CA VAL A 56 4.08 5.89 10.27
C VAL A 56 3.72 6.46 11.63
N SER A 57 4.70 6.94 12.40
CA SER A 57 4.44 7.63 13.67
C SER A 57 4.52 9.14 13.46
N CYS A 58 3.49 9.87 13.89
CA CYS A 58 3.49 11.34 13.91
C CYS A 58 2.66 11.84 15.09
N ASN A 59 3.22 12.75 15.90
CA ASN A 59 2.52 13.42 17.01
C ASN A 59 1.76 12.47 17.95
N GLY A 60 2.41 11.37 18.36
CA GLY A 60 1.80 10.37 19.24
C GLY A 60 0.68 9.55 18.59
N VAL A 61 0.65 9.46 17.26
CA VAL A 61 -0.30 8.65 16.49
C VAL A 61 0.44 7.76 15.52
N ARG A 62 0.11 6.47 15.53
CA ARG A 62 0.45 5.52 14.47
C ARG A 62 -0.60 5.58 13.38
N VAL A 63 -0.24 6.16 12.24
CA VAL A 63 -1.10 6.25 11.06
C VAL A 63 -0.85 5.02 10.19
N VAL A 64 -1.84 4.13 10.13
CA VAL A 64 -1.76 2.84 9.43
C VAL A 64 -2.12 3.02 7.95
N ALA A 65 -1.28 2.47 7.08
CA ALA A 65 -1.52 2.38 5.65
C ALA A 65 -2.49 1.22 5.37
N GLY A 66 -3.78 1.54 5.28
CA GLY A 66 -4.84 0.55 5.11
C GLY A 66 -5.27 -0.07 6.44
N ALA A 67 -5.14 -1.40 6.50
CA ALA A 67 -5.56 -2.25 7.60
C ALA A 67 -4.45 -3.28 7.90
N PRO A 68 -4.50 -3.97 9.05
CA PRO A 68 -3.64 -5.11 9.28
C PRO A 68 -3.73 -6.15 8.16
N ILE A 69 -2.59 -6.68 7.74
CA ILE A 69 -2.51 -7.78 6.78
C ILE A 69 -2.40 -9.07 7.56
N SER A 70 -3.50 -9.80 7.61
CA SER A 70 -3.68 -11.05 8.36
C SER A 70 -4.73 -11.93 7.67
N SER A 71 -4.96 -13.13 8.22
CA SER A 71 -6.13 -13.92 7.82
C SER A 71 -7.44 -13.18 8.18
N ASN A 72 -8.57 -13.62 7.62
CA ASN A 72 -9.88 -13.02 7.97
C ASN A 72 -10.31 -13.32 9.40
N ALA A 73 -10.02 -14.52 9.88
CA ALA A 73 -10.32 -14.90 11.24
C ALA A 73 -9.51 -14.07 12.26
N ASP A 74 -8.27 -13.71 11.92
CA ASP A 74 -7.35 -13.07 12.87
C ASP A 74 -7.35 -11.55 12.82
N LEU A 75 -8.14 -10.93 11.92
CA LEU A 75 -8.06 -9.49 11.65
C LEU A 75 -8.36 -8.64 12.91
N ALA A 76 -9.44 -8.97 13.62
CA ALA A 76 -9.84 -8.24 14.82
C ALA A 76 -8.80 -8.35 15.94
N GLU A 77 -8.27 -9.56 16.16
CA GLU A 77 -7.25 -9.80 17.19
C GLU A 77 -5.91 -9.14 16.81
N THR A 78 -5.52 -9.17 15.54
CA THR A 78 -4.31 -8.49 15.05
C THR A 78 -4.41 -6.98 15.25
N ALA A 79 -5.55 -6.39 14.94
CA ALA A 79 -5.80 -4.96 15.15
C ALA A 79 -5.72 -4.58 16.63
N LYS A 80 -6.35 -5.38 17.50
CA LYS A 80 -6.31 -5.20 18.95
C LYS A 80 -4.89 -5.28 19.51
N GLN A 81 -4.11 -6.29 19.13
CA GLN A 81 -2.72 -6.43 19.59
C GLN A 81 -1.85 -5.25 19.16
N PHE A 82 -2.05 -4.74 17.94
CA PHE A 82 -1.36 -3.55 17.46
C PHE A 82 -1.74 -2.29 18.24
N GLU A 83 -3.03 -2.11 18.54
CA GLU A 83 -3.52 -0.99 19.36
C GLU A 83 -3.00 -1.04 20.79
N GLU A 84 -2.96 -2.23 21.40
CA GLU A 84 -2.35 -2.42 22.71
C GLU A 84 -0.85 -2.11 22.70
N ASP A 85 -0.13 -2.49 21.64
CA ASP A 85 1.28 -2.11 21.47
C ASP A 85 1.44 -0.59 21.32
N ALA A 86 0.57 0.07 20.54
CA ALA A 86 0.57 1.53 20.42
C ALA A 86 0.32 2.20 21.78
N ALA A 87 -0.70 1.74 22.52
CA ALA A 87 -1.05 2.27 23.83
C ALA A 87 0.08 2.10 24.85
N LYS A 88 0.77 0.95 24.85
CA LYS A 88 1.97 0.70 25.69
C LYS A 88 3.11 1.68 25.39
N ASN A 89 3.15 2.22 24.17
CA ASN A 89 4.11 3.24 23.74
C ASN A 89 3.56 4.67 23.87
N GLY A 90 2.40 4.87 24.48
CA GLY A 90 1.77 6.19 24.64
C GLY A 90 1.25 6.78 23.31
N GLU A 91 1.03 5.94 22.30
CA GLU A 91 0.56 6.33 20.98
C GLU A 91 -0.91 5.91 20.77
N ARG A 92 -1.66 6.68 19.97
CA ARG A 92 -2.99 6.31 19.46
C ARG A 92 -2.87 5.69 18.06
N VAL A 93 -3.94 5.07 17.57
CA VAL A 93 -3.98 4.49 16.22
C VAL A 93 -4.99 5.23 15.34
N CYS A 94 -4.62 5.43 14.08
CA CYS A 94 -5.51 5.94 13.04
C CYS A 94 -5.33 5.10 11.76
N TYR A 95 -6.38 4.40 11.34
CA TYR A 95 -6.37 3.63 10.10
C TYR A 95 -6.82 4.51 8.92
N VAL A 96 -6.01 4.57 7.86
CA VAL A 96 -6.31 5.34 6.66
C VAL A 96 -6.55 4.39 5.50
N CYS A 97 -7.70 4.50 4.82
CA CYS A 97 -8.10 3.59 3.74
C CYS A 97 -8.21 2.12 4.18
N ALA A 98 -8.71 1.87 5.40
CA ALA A 98 -8.78 0.53 6.00
C ALA A 98 -9.84 -0.41 5.39
N GLU A 99 -10.75 0.15 4.59
CA GLU A 99 -11.83 -0.56 3.89
C GLU A 99 -12.77 -1.37 4.82
N GLN A 100 -13.83 -1.93 4.25
CA GLN A 100 -15.00 -2.41 5.00
C GLN A 100 -14.71 -3.61 5.92
N ARG A 101 -13.73 -4.46 5.57
CA ARG A 101 -13.42 -5.68 6.34
C ARG A 101 -12.88 -5.36 7.72
N LEU A 102 -12.00 -4.35 7.85
CA LEU A 102 -11.57 -3.87 9.15
C LEU A 102 -12.68 -3.06 9.83
N GLU A 103 -13.39 -2.22 9.08
CA GLU A 103 -14.49 -1.44 9.64
C GLU A 103 -15.51 -2.32 10.41
N SER A 104 -15.82 -3.48 9.84
CA SER A 104 -16.79 -4.43 10.36
C SER A 104 -16.33 -5.17 11.63
N THR A 105 -15.05 -5.06 12.02
CA THR A 105 -14.55 -5.65 13.27
C THR A 105 -14.79 -4.76 14.49
N TYR A 106 -15.07 -3.48 14.29
CA TYR A 106 -15.32 -2.55 15.39
C TYR A 106 -16.82 -2.37 15.62
N ASP A 107 -17.19 -2.13 16.87
CA ASP A 107 -18.51 -1.58 17.20
C ASP A 107 -18.44 -0.04 17.23
N ILE A 108 -19.49 0.64 16.76
CA ILE A 108 -19.59 2.11 16.74
C ILE A 108 -19.63 2.67 18.17
N SER A 109 -20.07 1.87 19.15
CA SER A 109 -20.07 2.24 20.57
C SER A 109 -18.69 2.20 21.23
N GLY A 110 -17.72 1.51 20.62
CA GLY A 110 -16.45 1.16 21.25
C GLY A 110 -15.32 2.06 20.82
N GLY A 111 -15.16 3.24 21.44
CA GLY A 111 -13.93 4.07 21.43
C GLY A 111 -13.37 4.56 20.08
N HIS A 112 -13.97 4.16 18.97
CA HIS A 112 -13.50 4.43 17.60
C HIS A 112 -14.44 5.39 16.89
N SER A 113 -13.88 6.23 16.04
CA SER A 113 -14.64 7.10 15.14
C SER A 113 -14.30 6.76 13.69
N ARG A 114 -15.29 6.86 12.80
CA ARG A 114 -15.16 6.51 11.39
C ARG A 114 -15.55 7.68 10.52
N VAL A 115 -14.82 7.87 9.43
CA VAL A 115 -15.13 8.88 8.42
C VAL A 115 -15.00 8.22 7.04
N LEU A 116 -16.06 8.30 6.24
CA LEU A 116 -16.01 7.87 4.85
C LEU A 116 -15.14 8.85 4.05
N LEU A 117 -13.98 8.38 3.60
CA LEU A 117 -13.05 9.19 2.80
C LEU A 117 -13.44 9.26 1.32
N GLY A 118 -14.10 8.22 0.80
CA GLY A 118 -14.49 8.13 -0.59
C GLY A 118 -14.74 6.70 -1.05
N ALA A 119 -14.80 6.50 -2.37
CA ALA A 119 -15.01 5.21 -3.01
C ALA A 119 -13.91 4.92 -4.03
N GLN A 120 -13.61 3.63 -4.24
CA GLN A 120 -12.62 3.18 -5.21
C GLN A 120 -13.31 2.67 -6.48
N PRO A 121 -12.83 3.05 -7.68
CA PRO A 121 -13.33 2.47 -8.91
C PRO A 121 -12.82 1.02 -9.03
N VAL A 122 -13.74 0.06 -9.11
CA VAL A 122 -13.43 -1.36 -9.25
C VAL A 122 -14.07 -1.91 -10.52
N TRP A 123 -13.35 -2.78 -11.24
CA TRP A 123 -13.88 -3.54 -12.36
C TRP A 123 -13.38 -4.98 -12.30
N THR A 124 -14.15 -5.91 -12.87
CA THR A 124 -13.74 -7.31 -13.03
C THR A 124 -12.91 -7.44 -14.31
N PRO A 125 -11.62 -7.82 -14.25
CA PRO A 125 -10.77 -7.89 -15.45
C PRO A 125 -11.31 -8.82 -16.54
N SER A 126 -11.94 -9.94 -16.18
CA SER A 126 -12.54 -10.87 -17.15
C SER A 126 -13.71 -10.25 -17.94
N LYS A 127 -14.34 -9.19 -17.42
CA LYS A 127 -15.42 -8.45 -18.10
C LYS A 127 -14.89 -7.34 -19.02
N TRP A 128 -13.57 -7.14 -19.11
CA TRP A 128 -12.97 -6.05 -19.89
C TRP A 128 -13.39 -6.03 -21.38
N PRO A 129 -13.48 -7.17 -22.11
CA PRO A 129 -13.95 -7.16 -23.49
C PRO A 129 -15.39 -6.65 -23.63
N GLU A 130 -16.27 -7.03 -22.70
CA GLU A 130 -17.67 -6.58 -22.62
C GLU A 130 -17.72 -5.06 -22.37
N ILE A 131 -16.96 -4.57 -21.38
CA ILE A 131 -16.88 -3.15 -21.01
C ILE A 131 -16.49 -2.31 -22.24
N ILE A 132 -15.47 -2.71 -23.00
CA ILE A 132 -15.05 -1.99 -24.21
C ILE A 132 -16.16 -1.98 -25.27
N LYS A 133 -16.84 -3.11 -25.49
CA LYS A 133 -17.95 -3.20 -26.46
C LYS A 133 -19.12 -2.28 -26.10
N THR A 134 -19.38 -2.07 -24.83
CA THR A 134 -20.49 -1.24 -24.36
C THR A 134 -20.15 0.25 -24.40
N HIS A 135 -18.93 0.67 -24.02
CA HIS A 135 -18.59 2.08 -23.88
C HIS A 135 -17.94 2.71 -25.13
N LYS A 136 -18.70 3.55 -25.85
CA LYS A 136 -18.23 4.27 -27.06
C LYS A 136 -16.98 5.12 -26.80
N SER A 137 -16.89 5.78 -25.65
CA SER A 137 -15.74 6.62 -25.28
C SER A 137 -14.45 5.81 -25.14
N LEU A 138 -14.50 4.63 -24.51
CA LEU A 138 -13.33 3.75 -24.38
C LEU A 138 -12.83 3.27 -25.73
N ARG A 139 -13.74 2.85 -26.64
CA ARG A 139 -13.35 2.48 -28.01
C ARG A 139 -12.68 3.62 -28.76
N ALA A 140 -13.22 4.84 -28.62
CA ALA A 140 -12.62 6.02 -29.24
C ALA A 140 -11.20 6.29 -28.71
N GLN A 141 -10.95 6.15 -27.40
CA GLN A 141 -9.61 6.31 -26.82
C GLN A 141 -8.63 5.23 -27.30
N LEU A 142 -9.07 3.97 -27.38
CA LEU A 142 -8.24 2.87 -27.89
C LEU A 142 -7.87 3.07 -29.37
N ASN A 143 -8.85 3.46 -30.21
CA ASN A 143 -8.58 3.76 -31.62
C ASN A 143 -7.64 4.97 -31.77
N ARG A 144 -7.80 6.00 -30.95
CA ARG A 144 -6.87 7.15 -30.93
C ARG A 144 -5.46 6.72 -30.57
N ALA A 145 -5.28 5.86 -29.56
CA ALA A 145 -3.97 5.34 -29.18
C ALA A 145 -3.32 4.54 -30.33
N ARG A 146 -4.09 3.68 -31.01
CA ARG A 146 -3.64 2.93 -32.19
C ARG A 146 -3.23 3.84 -33.34
N ASN A 147 -4.05 4.85 -33.67
CA ASN A 147 -3.75 5.81 -34.74
C ASN A 147 -2.49 6.63 -34.45
N LYS A 148 -2.14 6.80 -33.16
CA LYS A 148 -0.88 7.43 -32.72
C LYS A 148 0.30 6.47 -32.63
N GLY A 149 0.11 5.19 -32.99
CA GLY A 149 1.17 4.18 -32.95
C GLY A 149 1.59 3.75 -31.54
N VAL A 150 0.75 3.95 -30.52
CA VAL A 150 1.06 3.53 -29.15
C VAL A 150 1.15 2.00 -29.10
N LYS A 151 2.29 1.50 -28.62
CA LYS A 151 2.54 0.08 -28.36
C LYS A 151 2.65 -0.16 -26.86
N VAL A 152 2.22 -1.33 -26.43
CA VAL A 152 2.32 -1.79 -25.04
C VAL A 152 3.04 -3.13 -25.07
N GLU A 153 4.09 -3.26 -24.27
CA GLU A 153 4.83 -4.50 -24.07
C GLU A 153 5.16 -4.65 -22.59
N GLU A 154 5.13 -5.88 -22.09
CA GLU A 154 5.59 -6.23 -20.75
C GLU A 154 7.11 -6.31 -20.74
N TRP A 155 7.76 -5.79 -19.70
CA TRP A 155 9.22 -5.84 -19.56
C TRP A 155 9.58 -6.74 -18.40
N SER A 156 10.63 -7.55 -18.57
CA SER A 156 11.22 -8.21 -17.42
C SER A 156 11.82 -7.18 -16.47
N ARG A 157 11.91 -7.54 -15.19
CA ARG A 157 12.53 -6.69 -14.17
C ARG A 157 13.95 -6.31 -14.55
N GLU A 158 14.71 -7.24 -15.13
CA GLU A 158 16.10 -7.04 -15.55
C GLU A 158 16.21 -5.99 -16.66
N LYS A 159 15.25 -5.96 -17.61
CA LYS A 159 15.20 -4.95 -18.66
C LYS A 159 14.85 -3.57 -18.12
N ALA A 160 13.94 -3.51 -17.13
CA ALA A 160 13.49 -2.25 -16.54
C ALA A 160 14.50 -1.66 -15.54
N LEU A 161 15.21 -2.51 -14.79
CA LEU A 161 16.16 -2.09 -13.77
C LEU A 161 17.32 -1.30 -14.38
N GLY A 162 17.55 -0.09 -13.88
CA GLY A 162 18.62 0.78 -14.38
C GLY A 162 18.39 1.32 -15.79
N ASN A 163 17.21 1.13 -16.38
CA ASN A 163 16.93 1.64 -17.72
C ASN A 163 16.90 3.18 -17.73
N HIS A 164 17.85 3.80 -18.43
CA HIS A 164 18.00 5.25 -18.48
C HIS A 164 16.80 5.97 -19.10
N GLN A 165 16.13 5.39 -20.10
CA GLN A 165 14.98 6.01 -20.75
C GLN A 165 13.77 6.03 -19.82
N LEU A 166 13.56 4.93 -19.08
CA LEU A 166 12.49 4.84 -18.09
C LEU A 166 12.73 5.81 -16.93
N LYS A 167 13.98 5.91 -16.43
CA LYS A 167 14.36 6.87 -15.39
C LYS A 167 14.16 8.31 -15.86
N HIS A 168 14.61 8.64 -17.08
CA HIS A 168 14.43 9.96 -17.67
C HIS A 168 12.96 10.35 -17.84
N CYS A 169 12.11 9.39 -18.21
CA CYS A 169 10.67 9.60 -18.29
C CYS A 169 10.07 9.96 -16.92
N LEU A 170 10.44 9.22 -15.88
CA LEU A 170 10.02 9.50 -14.50
C LEU A 170 10.51 10.88 -14.04
N ASP A 171 11.77 11.20 -14.27
CA ASP A 171 12.37 12.47 -13.85
C ASP A 171 11.73 13.68 -14.53
N LYS A 172 11.47 13.58 -15.85
CA LYS A 172 10.71 14.62 -16.56
C LYS A 172 9.30 14.78 -16.01
N TRP A 173 8.62 13.68 -15.70
CA TRP A 173 7.27 13.75 -15.14
C TRP A 173 7.25 14.40 -13.75
N LEU A 174 8.22 14.06 -12.89
CA LEU A 174 8.36 14.63 -11.55
C LEU A 174 8.78 16.10 -11.58
N GLY A 175 9.73 16.46 -12.45
CA GLY A 175 10.18 17.86 -12.61
C GLY A 175 9.08 18.80 -13.09
N ASN A 176 8.05 18.27 -13.74
CA ASN A 176 6.87 19.03 -14.16
C ASN A 176 5.80 19.14 -13.05
N LYS A 177 6.01 18.58 -11.86
CA LYS A 177 5.12 18.75 -10.70
C LYS A 177 5.62 19.91 -9.85
N GLY A 178 4.79 20.94 -9.67
CA GLY A 178 5.11 22.10 -8.84
C GLY A 178 5.02 21.87 -7.33
N LEU A 179 4.93 20.61 -6.88
CA LEU A 179 4.78 20.23 -5.48
C LEU A 179 5.84 19.18 -5.10
N PRO A 180 6.33 19.19 -3.85
CA PRO A 180 7.22 18.14 -3.36
C PRO A 180 6.61 16.73 -3.52
N PRO A 181 7.46 15.69 -3.67
CA PRO A 181 7.01 14.30 -3.65
C PRO A 181 6.18 13.98 -2.42
N LEU A 182 4.98 13.41 -2.64
CA LEU A 182 4.20 12.80 -1.56
C LEU A 182 4.87 11.50 -1.09
N ARG A 183 4.53 11.09 0.13
CA ARG A 183 5.00 9.86 0.80
C ARG A 183 3.81 9.09 1.37
N PHE A 184 4.08 8.03 2.13
CA PHE A 184 3.09 7.17 2.80
C PHE A 184 2.35 6.27 1.79
N LEU A 185 1.08 6.54 1.48
CA LEU A 185 0.28 5.73 0.54
C LEU A 185 0.58 6.00 -0.94
N VAL A 186 1.29 7.10 -1.23
CA VAL A 186 1.76 7.43 -2.58
C VAL A 186 3.27 7.55 -2.53
N GLU A 187 3.95 6.79 -3.40
CA GLU A 187 5.39 6.90 -3.60
C GLU A 187 5.68 7.12 -5.09
N PRO A 188 6.11 8.33 -5.49
CA PRO A 188 6.42 8.64 -6.88
C PRO A 188 7.66 7.92 -7.42
N ASP A 189 8.63 7.55 -6.57
CA ASP A 189 9.76 6.73 -6.99
C ASP A 189 9.33 5.26 -7.13
N THR A 190 8.85 4.95 -8.33
CA THR A 190 8.37 3.61 -8.68
C THR A 190 9.48 2.69 -9.21
N LEU A 191 10.70 3.21 -9.40
CA LEU A 191 11.82 2.49 -10.02
C LEU A 191 12.86 2.00 -9.01
N GLY A 192 12.89 2.58 -7.80
CA GLY A 192 13.80 2.14 -6.73
C GLY A 192 13.55 0.71 -6.21
N ARG A 193 12.31 0.21 -6.33
CA ARG A 193 11.91 -1.15 -5.93
C ARG A 193 10.96 -1.78 -6.95
N LEU A 194 11.53 -2.59 -7.85
CA LEU A 194 10.79 -3.22 -8.95
C LEU A 194 10.17 -4.61 -8.63
N PHE A 195 10.16 -5.05 -7.37
CA PHE A 195 9.81 -6.40 -6.93
C PHE A 195 8.80 -7.17 -7.82
N ASP A 196 7.50 -6.95 -7.64
CA ASP A 196 6.42 -7.63 -8.38
C ASP A 196 5.94 -6.85 -9.62
N ARG A 197 6.72 -5.86 -10.07
CA ARG A 197 6.38 -5.05 -11.25
C ARG A 197 6.79 -5.78 -12.52
N ARG A 198 5.93 -5.74 -13.54
CA ARG A 198 6.14 -6.30 -14.88
C ARG A 198 5.59 -5.36 -15.95
#